data_AF-A0A7Y5BZF8-F1
#
_entry.id   AF-A0A7Y5BZF8-F1
#
_cell.length_a   1.000
_cell.length_b   1.000
_cell.length_c   1.000
_cell.angle_alpha   90.00
_cell.angle_beta   90.00
_cell.angle_gamma   90.00
#
_symmetry.space_group_name_H-M   'P 1'
#
loop_
_entity.id
_entity.type
_entity.pdbx_description
1 polymer ?
#
loop_
_entity_poly.entity_id
_entity_poly.type
_entity_poly.pdbx_seq_one_letter_code
_entity_poly.pdbx_strand_id
1 'polypeptide(L)'
;EYIDNVRRVHEQLIDTVNLDELRHAGWDTSSGARGTDLVQGFQDYIAEHRDEIAAFRVFYAQPHAQRHWTYLMVKEILDHLKRHRPHLAPYRVYEAYAELDNLPGKAQPKSELIALVSLLRRASGIDAALEPYDERVRRNFQDWVFRKQAGALKFSEAQMEWLRMIRDHIAASVSIAEDDLDYAPFDAKGGRGKMWQLFGDQAEAVLRELNEDVAA
;
A
#
# COMPACT_ATOMS: atom_id res chain seq x y z
N GLU A 1 51.54 -5.97 -17.41
CA GLU A 1 51.70 -6.23 -15.95
C GLU A 1 52.09 -5.00 -15.14
N TYR A 2 53.25 -4.34 -15.34
CA TYR A 2 53.61 -3.15 -14.53
C TYR A 2 52.67 -1.95 -14.79
N ILE A 3 52.32 -1.70 -16.06
CA ILE A 3 51.49 -0.55 -16.45
C ILE A 3 50.01 -0.73 -16.03
N ASP A 4 49.49 -1.95 -16.06
CA ASP A 4 48.10 -2.24 -15.66
C ASP A 4 47.89 -2.06 -14.15
N ASN A 5 48.92 -2.38 -13.35
CA ASN A 5 48.86 -2.23 -11.91
C ASN A 5 48.91 -0.75 -11.48
N VAL A 6 49.67 0.07 -12.19
CA VAL A 6 49.73 1.53 -11.96
C VAL A 6 48.41 2.21 -12.30
N ARG A 7 47.71 1.80 -13.37
CA ARG A 7 46.37 2.33 -13.69
C ARG A 7 45.33 2.00 -12.63
N ARG A 8 45.34 0.77 -12.11
CA ARG A 8 44.36 0.31 -11.09
C ARG A 8 44.45 1.11 -9.78
N VAL A 9 45.65 1.52 -9.39
CA VAL A 9 45.89 2.31 -8.16
C VAL A 9 45.55 3.79 -8.34
N HIS A 10 45.70 4.35 -9.54
CA HIS A 10 45.44 5.77 -9.79
C HIS A 10 44.05 6.10 -10.34
N GLU A 11 43.32 5.13 -10.88
CA GLU A 11 41.95 5.32 -11.39
C GLU A 11 40.86 5.03 -10.33
N GLN A 12 41.21 4.39 -9.21
CA GLN A 12 40.29 4.21 -8.07
C GLN A 12 40.56 5.25 -6.98
N LEU A 13 39.73 6.28 -6.95
CA LEU A 13 39.73 7.28 -5.88
C LEU A 13 38.82 6.77 -4.74
N ILE A 14 39.40 6.00 -3.82
CA ILE A 14 38.71 5.54 -2.60
C ILE A 14 38.82 6.65 -1.56
N ASP A 15 37.70 7.21 -1.11
CA ASP A 15 37.67 8.14 0.03
C ASP A 15 38.03 7.36 1.30
N THR A 16 39.25 7.56 1.78
CA THR A 16 39.76 6.97 3.02
C THR A 16 39.71 7.96 4.19
N VAL A 17 39.24 9.19 3.96
CA VAL A 17 39.23 10.28 4.95
C VAL A 17 37.87 10.37 5.64
N ASN A 18 36.77 10.08 4.94
CA ASN A 18 35.42 9.98 5.53
C ASN A 18 34.94 8.53 5.62
N LEU A 19 35.65 7.69 6.36
CA LEU A 19 35.15 6.35 6.68
C LEU A 19 34.01 6.48 7.70
N ASP A 20 32.79 6.16 7.29
CA ASP A 20 31.65 6.12 8.19
C ASP A 20 31.87 5.05 9.28
N GLU A 21 31.83 5.48 10.55
CA GLU A 21 31.94 4.58 11.69
C GLU A 21 30.56 4.07 12.13
N LEU A 22 30.44 2.75 12.27
CA LEU A 22 29.26 2.10 12.83
C LEU A 22 29.16 2.46 14.33
N ARG A 23 28.38 3.50 14.66
CA ARG A 23 28.24 4.00 16.04
C ARG A 23 27.48 3.05 16.98
N HIS A 24 26.63 2.17 16.45
CA HIS A 24 25.90 1.19 17.26
C HIS A 24 25.42 -0.02 16.44
N ALA A 25 25.57 -1.22 17.02
CA ALA A 25 24.92 -2.44 16.59
C ALA A 25 24.53 -3.28 17.82
N GLY A 26 23.28 -3.11 18.27
CA GLY A 26 22.68 -3.79 19.41
C GLY A 26 21.19 -3.48 19.50
N TRP A 27 20.44 -4.26 20.27
CA TRP A 27 19.04 -3.93 20.60
C TRP A 27 19.05 -2.77 21.59
N ASP A 28 18.68 -1.60 21.10
CA ASP A 28 18.56 -0.41 21.92
C ASP A 28 17.29 -0.50 22.77
N THR A 29 17.39 -0.38 24.09
CA THR A 29 16.22 -0.27 24.97
C THR A 29 15.43 1.02 24.70
N SER A 30 15.99 1.96 23.93
CA SER A 30 15.28 3.12 23.38
C SER A 30 14.53 2.84 22.07
N SER A 31 14.66 1.66 21.44
CA SER A 31 13.94 1.34 20.20
C SER A 31 12.42 1.39 20.39
N GLY A 32 11.91 0.86 21.51
CA GLY A 32 10.47 0.92 21.82
C GLY A 32 9.97 2.33 22.10
N ALA A 33 10.77 3.17 22.75
CA ALA A 33 10.45 4.58 22.97
C ALA A 33 10.41 5.35 21.64
N ARG A 34 11.41 5.14 20.78
CA ARG A 34 11.48 5.75 19.44
C ARG A 34 10.33 5.27 18.53
N GLY A 35 9.94 4.01 18.61
CA GLY A 35 8.78 3.49 17.88
C GLY A 35 7.46 4.12 18.34
N THR A 36 7.29 4.27 19.66
CA THR A 36 6.13 4.97 20.24
C THR A 36 6.06 6.43 19.80
N ASP A 37 7.20 7.13 19.77
CA ASP A 37 7.28 8.53 19.32
C ASP A 37 6.91 8.66 17.83
N LEU A 38 7.35 7.73 16.97
CA LEU A 38 6.99 7.72 15.55
C LEU A 38 5.49 7.50 15.34
N VAL A 39 4.90 6.58 16.11
CA VAL A 39 3.46 6.28 16.08
C VAL A 39 2.66 7.49 16.53
N GLN A 40 3.05 8.11 17.64
CA GLN A 40 2.41 9.33 18.14
C GLN A 40 2.55 10.48 17.14
N GLY A 41 3.75 10.71 16.60
CA GLY A 41 3.98 11.76 15.61
C GLY A 41 3.15 11.57 14.32
N PHE A 42 2.91 10.33 13.91
CA PHE A 42 2.02 10.03 12.78
C PHE A 42 0.54 10.30 13.12
N GLN A 43 0.08 9.96 14.32
CA GLN A 43 -1.27 10.28 14.77
C GLN A 43 -1.49 11.79 14.90
N ASP A 44 -0.51 12.50 15.45
CA ASP A 44 -0.54 13.96 15.57
C ASP A 44 -0.58 14.63 14.19
N TYR A 45 0.19 14.12 13.22
CA TYR A 45 0.15 14.58 11.84
C TYR A 45 -1.26 14.43 11.22
N ILE A 46 -1.92 13.28 11.40
CA ILE A 46 -3.29 13.08 10.90
C ILE A 46 -4.26 14.07 11.57
N ALA A 47 -4.10 14.30 12.88
CA ALA A 47 -4.97 15.21 13.62
C ALA A 47 -4.76 16.68 13.23
N GLU A 48 -3.51 17.13 13.10
CA GLU A 48 -3.13 18.50 12.72
C GLU A 48 -3.63 18.87 11.33
N HIS A 49 -3.51 17.95 10.37
CA HIS A 49 -3.85 18.21 8.96
C HIS A 49 -5.25 17.76 8.56
N ARG A 50 -6.08 17.37 9.53
CA ARG A 50 -7.43 16.82 9.30
C ARG A 50 -8.30 17.71 8.41
N ASP A 51 -8.22 19.02 8.64
CA ASP A 51 -9.02 20.03 7.92
C ASP A 51 -8.25 20.71 6.79
N GLU A 52 -6.94 20.46 6.64
CA GLU A 52 -6.08 21.09 5.64
C GLU A 52 -5.97 20.25 4.35
N ILE A 53 -5.77 18.94 4.49
CA ILE A 53 -5.60 18.03 3.35
C ILE A 53 -6.98 17.56 2.87
N ALA A 54 -7.22 17.65 1.56
CA ALA A 54 -8.53 17.32 1.00
C ALA A 54 -8.90 15.86 1.24
N ALA A 55 -7.92 14.96 1.11
CA ALA A 55 -8.06 13.55 1.44
C ALA A 55 -8.62 13.31 2.86
N PHE A 56 -8.05 13.96 3.88
CA PHE A 56 -8.53 13.83 5.26
C PHE A 56 -9.94 14.38 5.42
N ARG A 57 -10.24 15.56 4.87
CA ARG A 57 -11.59 16.15 4.92
C ARG A 57 -12.64 15.21 4.33
N VAL A 58 -12.40 14.69 3.13
CA VAL A 58 -13.36 13.80 2.46
C VAL A 58 -13.57 12.52 3.28
N PHE A 59 -12.49 11.91 3.76
CA PHE A 59 -12.58 10.71 4.59
C PHE A 59 -13.37 10.95 5.89
N TYR A 60 -13.07 12.01 6.62
CA TYR A 60 -13.74 12.28 7.90
C TYR A 60 -15.16 12.80 7.77
N ALA A 61 -15.53 13.38 6.63
CA ALA A 61 -16.90 13.78 6.31
C ALA A 61 -17.84 12.59 6.07
N GLN A 62 -17.31 11.42 5.70
CA GLN A 62 -18.11 10.22 5.48
C GLN A 62 -18.61 9.61 6.81
N PRO A 63 -19.83 9.03 6.84
CA PRO A 63 -20.29 8.23 7.97
C PRO A 63 -19.31 7.10 8.28
N HIS A 64 -19.11 6.79 9.57
CA HIS A 64 -18.10 5.83 10.00
C HIS A 64 -18.18 4.46 9.28
N ALA A 65 -19.39 3.97 9.01
CA ALA A 65 -19.61 2.70 8.33
C ALA A 65 -19.24 2.68 6.83
N GLN A 66 -19.05 3.85 6.22
CA GLN A 66 -18.75 4.01 4.80
C GLN A 66 -17.35 4.57 4.55
N ARG A 67 -16.54 4.76 5.61
CA ARG A 67 -15.20 5.34 5.48
C ARG A 67 -14.26 4.38 4.77
N HIS A 68 -13.73 4.82 3.63
CA HIS A 68 -12.69 4.10 2.92
C HIS A 68 -11.63 5.05 2.35
N TRP A 69 -10.39 4.58 2.25
CA TRP A 69 -9.29 5.33 1.64
C TRP A 69 -9.23 5.02 0.15
N THR A 70 -9.34 6.05 -0.69
CA THR A 70 -9.12 5.87 -2.14
C THR A 70 -7.65 6.04 -2.50
N TYR A 71 -7.23 5.47 -3.64
CA TYR A 71 -5.87 5.65 -4.15
C TYR A 71 -5.45 7.11 -4.24
N LEU A 72 -6.32 7.98 -4.77
CA LEU A 72 -6.02 9.41 -4.93
C LEU A 72 -5.80 10.10 -3.58
N MET A 73 -6.62 9.76 -2.57
CA MET A 73 -6.46 10.28 -1.22
C MET A 73 -5.13 9.88 -0.60
N VAL A 74 -4.78 8.60 -0.71
CA VAL A 74 -3.54 8.06 -0.13
C VAL A 74 -2.32 8.65 -0.84
N LYS A 75 -2.38 8.80 -2.16
CA LYS A 75 -1.33 9.45 -2.95
C LYS A 75 -1.13 10.91 -2.56
N GLU A 76 -2.20 11.67 -2.38
CA GLU A 76 -2.15 13.06 -1.89
C GLU A 76 -1.45 13.14 -0.52
N ILE A 77 -1.84 12.26 0.41
CA ILE A 77 -1.24 12.20 1.76
C ILE A 77 0.23 11.81 1.68
N LEU A 78 0.59 10.84 0.83
CA LEU A 78 1.97 10.40 0.64
C LEU A 78 2.87 11.53 0.14
N ASP A 79 2.40 12.25 -0.87
CA ASP A 79 3.13 13.37 -1.45
C ASP A 79 3.30 14.52 -0.44
N HIS A 80 2.26 14.81 0.35
CA HIS A 80 2.33 15.80 1.41
C HIS A 80 3.33 15.38 2.50
N LEU A 81 3.25 14.13 2.95
CA LEU A 81 4.11 13.60 4.00
C LEU A 81 5.59 13.62 3.58
N LYS A 82 5.90 13.26 2.34
CA LYS A 82 7.26 13.35 1.78
C LYS A 82 7.83 14.76 1.79
N ARG A 83 6.98 15.78 1.54
CA ARG A 83 7.41 17.19 1.49
C ARG A 83 7.57 17.80 2.87
N HIS A 84 6.65 17.52 3.79
CA HIS A 84 6.52 18.28 5.05
C HIS A 84 6.98 17.52 6.30
N ARG A 85 6.99 16.18 6.26
CA ARG A 85 7.34 15.31 7.39
C ARG A 85 8.14 14.07 6.92
N PRO A 86 9.31 14.22 6.27
CA PRO A 86 10.07 13.09 5.73
C PRO A 86 10.55 12.07 6.79
N HIS A 87 10.58 12.47 8.07
CA HIS A 87 10.88 11.55 9.17
C HIS A 87 9.74 10.56 9.45
N LEU A 88 8.50 10.89 9.07
CA LEU A 88 7.31 10.02 9.15
C LEU A 88 7.13 9.14 7.89
N ALA A 89 8.20 8.88 7.15
CA ALA A 89 8.14 8.05 5.94
C ALA A 89 7.40 6.73 6.22
N PRO A 90 6.45 6.28 5.34
CA PRO A 90 5.51 5.21 5.68
C PRO A 90 6.17 3.91 6.10
N TYR A 91 7.30 3.51 5.50
CA TYR A 91 7.99 2.28 5.92
C TYR A 91 8.49 2.34 7.37
N ARG A 92 9.02 3.49 7.81
CA ARG A 92 9.51 3.64 9.19
C ARG A 92 8.37 3.61 10.20
N VAL A 93 7.28 4.29 9.86
CA VAL A 93 6.08 4.30 10.71
C VAL A 93 5.44 2.91 10.74
N TYR A 94 5.44 2.20 9.60
CA TYR A 94 4.95 0.83 9.51
C TYR A 94 5.74 -0.12 10.40
N GLU A 95 7.08 -0.04 10.40
CA GLU A 95 7.92 -0.84 11.30
C GLU A 95 7.56 -0.60 12.78
N ALA A 96 7.40 0.67 13.18
CA ALA A 96 6.98 1.00 14.54
C ALA A 96 5.60 0.43 14.90
N TYR A 97 4.60 0.53 14.01
CA TYR A 97 3.29 -0.10 14.23
C TYR A 97 3.38 -1.63 14.23
N ALA A 98 4.19 -2.22 13.37
CA ALA A 98 4.35 -3.67 13.29
C ALA A 98 4.96 -4.24 14.57
N GLU A 99 5.93 -3.55 15.17
CA GLU A 99 6.47 -3.91 16.48
C GLU A 99 5.41 -3.80 17.59
N LEU A 100 4.66 -2.69 17.65
CA LEU A 100 3.60 -2.49 18.65
C LEU A 100 2.47 -3.52 18.54
N ASP A 101 2.04 -3.84 17.32
CA ASP A 101 0.97 -4.79 17.04
C ASP A 101 1.48 -6.26 16.99
N ASN A 102 2.77 -6.51 17.29
CA ASN A 102 3.43 -7.82 17.28
C ASN A 102 3.27 -8.59 15.94
N LEU A 103 3.29 -7.87 14.82
CA LEU A 103 3.23 -8.49 13.50
C LEU A 103 4.50 -9.28 13.20
N PRO A 104 4.40 -10.48 12.60
CA PRO A 104 5.58 -11.23 12.19
C PRO A 104 6.37 -10.45 11.14
N GLY A 105 7.69 -10.36 11.29
CA GLY A 105 8.57 -9.54 10.44
C GLY A 105 8.60 -9.88 8.94
N LYS A 106 7.90 -10.94 8.50
CA LYS A 106 7.68 -11.27 7.09
C LYS A 106 6.55 -10.45 6.45
N ALA A 107 5.72 -9.79 7.26
CA ALA A 107 4.61 -8.95 6.83
C ALA A 107 5.09 -7.55 6.42
N GLN A 108 5.98 -7.47 5.41
CA GLN A 108 6.42 -6.19 4.88
C GLN A 108 5.55 -5.74 3.70
N PRO A 109 5.17 -4.45 3.63
CA PRO A 109 4.38 -3.91 2.54
C PRO A 109 5.20 -3.88 1.24
N LYS A 110 4.58 -4.27 0.13
CA LYS A 110 5.23 -4.34 -1.19
C LYS A 110 5.52 -2.98 -1.81
N SER A 111 4.87 -1.92 -1.31
CA SER A 111 5.09 -0.54 -1.74
C SER A 111 4.81 0.43 -0.61
N GLU A 112 5.34 1.65 -0.74
CA GLU A 112 5.18 2.71 0.25
C GLU A 112 3.71 3.16 0.34
N LEU A 113 3.00 3.08 -0.79
CA LEU A 113 1.57 3.38 -0.85
C LEU A 113 0.77 2.33 -0.07
N ILE A 114 1.08 1.04 -0.24
CA ILE A 114 0.48 -0.05 0.55
C ILE A 114 0.75 0.15 2.04
N ALA A 115 1.99 0.49 2.41
CA ALA A 115 2.35 0.79 3.79
C ALA A 115 1.45 1.89 4.35
N LEU A 116 1.30 2.99 3.61
CA LEU A 116 0.49 4.12 4.02
C LEU A 116 -1.01 3.78 4.13
N VAL A 117 -1.58 2.97 3.23
CA VAL A 117 -2.98 2.52 3.35
C VAL A 117 -3.18 1.79 4.68
N SER A 118 -2.35 0.79 4.98
CA SER A 118 -2.48 0.01 6.22
C SER A 118 -2.30 0.90 7.46
N LEU A 119 -1.35 1.84 7.42
CA LEU A 119 -1.14 2.83 8.49
C LEU A 119 -2.36 3.73 8.70
N LEU A 120 -2.91 4.30 7.64
CA LEU A 120 -4.05 5.21 7.73
C LEU A 120 -5.30 4.51 8.28
N ARG A 121 -5.52 3.24 7.91
CA ARG A 121 -6.62 2.44 8.45
C ARG A 121 -6.43 2.13 9.93
N ARG A 122 -5.22 1.74 10.32
CA ARG A 122 -4.85 1.48 11.72
C ARG A 122 -4.97 2.74 12.58
N ALA A 123 -4.44 3.86 12.11
CA ALA A 123 -4.48 5.14 12.84
C ALA A 123 -5.88 5.75 12.91
N SER A 124 -6.73 5.51 11.91
CA SER A 124 -8.13 5.97 11.90
C SER A 124 -9.08 5.07 12.71
N GLY A 125 -8.57 3.97 13.28
CA GLY A 125 -9.36 3.01 14.06
C GLY A 125 -10.29 2.13 13.22
N ILE A 126 -10.09 2.07 11.90
CA ILE A 126 -10.82 1.09 11.06
C ILE A 126 -10.32 -0.32 11.40
N ASP A 127 -9.01 -0.47 11.49
CA ASP A 127 -8.36 -1.75 11.86
C ASP A 127 -7.85 -1.66 13.30
N ALA A 128 -8.15 -2.68 14.10
CA ALA A 128 -7.71 -2.75 15.50
C ALA A 128 -6.21 -3.04 15.65
N ALA A 129 -5.61 -3.68 14.65
CA ALA A 129 -4.19 -3.98 14.54
C ALA A 129 -3.78 -3.90 13.07
N LEU A 130 -2.50 -3.65 12.82
CA LEU A 130 -1.93 -3.65 11.48
C LEU A 130 -2.06 -5.05 10.87
N GLU A 131 -2.43 -5.11 9.59
CA GLU A 131 -2.62 -6.35 8.84
C GLU A 131 -1.92 -6.27 7.47
N PRO A 132 -1.29 -7.37 6.98
CA PRO A 132 -0.81 -7.44 5.61
C PRO A 132 -1.91 -7.10 4.60
N TYR A 133 -1.62 -6.14 3.72
CA TYR A 133 -2.61 -5.62 2.78
C TYR A 133 -3.15 -6.69 1.81
N ASP A 134 -2.28 -7.58 1.35
CA ASP A 134 -2.65 -8.64 0.40
C ASP A 134 -3.54 -9.72 1.04
N GLU A 135 -3.33 -10.03 2.33
CA GLU A 135 -4.23 -10.91 3.09
C GLU A 135 -5.61 -10.27 3.24
N ARG A 136 -5.66 -8.98 3.58
CA ARG A 136 -6.93 -8.23 3.66
C ARG A 136 -7.68 -8.21 2.32
N VAL A 137 -7.00 -7.81 1.24
CA VAL A 137 -7.59 -7.80 -0.11
C VAL A 137 -8.11 -9.17 -0.50
N ARG A 138 -7.39 -10.24 -0.15
CA ARG A 138 -7.84 -11.62 -0.42
C ARG A 138 -9.10 -12.00 0.36
N ARG A 139 -9.19 -11.63 1.64
CA ARG A 139 -10.39 -11.84 2.46
C ARG A 139 -11.58 -11.03 1.91
N ASN A 140 -11.39 -9.73 1.69
CA ASN A 140 -12.44 -8.86 1.16
C ASN A 140 -12.97 -9.37 -0.19
N PHE A 141 -12.07 -9.83 -1.08
CA PHE A 141 -12.45 -10.45 -2.34
C PHE A 141 -13.28 -11.71 -2.15
N GLN A 142 -12.89 -12.58 -1.21
CA GLN A 142 -13.66 -13.80 -0.91
C GLN A 142 -15.08 -13.45 -0.43
N ASP A 143 -15.20 -12.48 0.47
CA ASP A 143 -16.49 -12.04 1.01
C ASP A 143 -17.35 -11.37 -0.07
N TRP A 144 -16.75 -10.53 -0.93
CA TRP A 144 -17.43 -9.93 -2.07
C TRP A 144 -17.93 -10.98 -3.06
N VAL A 145 -17.09 -11.95 -3.45
CA VAL A 145 -17.49 -13.05 -4.33
C VAL A 145 -18.63 -13.86 -3.70
N PHE A 146 -18.54 -14.18 -2.41
CA PHE A 146 -19.57 -14.94 -1.70
C PHE A 146 -20.91 -14.20 -1.71
N ARG A 147 -20.91 -12.89 -1.43
CA ARG A 147 -22.12 -12.05 -1.51
C ARG A 147 -22.71 -12.02 -2.92
N LYS A 148 -21.88 -11.85 -3.96
CA LYS A 148 -22.34 -11.84 -5.36
C LYS A 148 -22.93 -13.17 -5.80
N GLN A 149 -22.30 -14.26 -5.39
CA GLN A 149 -22.71 -15.63 -5.72
C GLN A 149 -23.88 -16.13 -4.87
N ALA A 150 -24.22 -15.48 -3.76
CA ALA A 150 -25.42 -15.81 -2.98
C ALA A 150 -26.72 -15.47 -3.72
N GLY A 151 -26.66 -14.56 -4.70
CA GLY A 151 -27.79 -14.20 -5.55
C GLY A 151 -27.97 -15.10 -6.78
N ALA A 152 -28.82 -14.65 -7.71
CA ALA A 152 -29.02 -15.29 -9.00
C ALA A 152 -27.81 -15.18 -9.94
N LEU A 153 -26.95 -14.18 -9.71
CA LEU A 153 -25.73 -13.97 -10.50
C LEU A 153 -24.73 -15.08 -10.19
N LYS A 154 -24.32 -15.82 -11.22
CA LYS A 154 -23.25 -16.82 -11.13
C LYS A 154 -22.13 -16.45 -12.08
N PHE A 155 -20.96 -16.13 -11.54
CA PHE A 155 -19.78 -15.92 -12.37
C PHE A 155 -19.34 -17.26 -12.99
N SER A 156 -19.08 -17.23 -14.29
CA SER A 156 -18.39 -18.30 -15.02
C SER A 156 -16.94 -18.44 -14.55
N GLU A 157 -16.32 -19.56 -14.91
CA GLU A 157 -14.90 -19.80 -14.61
C GLU A 157 -14.00 -18.71 -15.21
N ALA A 158 -14.27 -18.28 -16.44
CA ALA A 158 -13.50 -17.21 -17.10
C ALA A 158 -13.67 -15.85 -16.41
N GLN A 159 -14.89 -15.51 -15.98
CA GLN A 159 -15.13 -14.30 -15.16
C GLN A 159 -14.37 -14.39 -13.84
N MET A 160 -14.38 -15.55 -13.18
CA MET A 160 -13.67 -15.75 -11.90
C MET A 160 -12.14 -15.68 -12.04
N GLU A 161 -11.56 -16.19 -13.13
CA GLU A 161 -10.13 -16.03 -13.42
C GLU A 161 -9.78 -14.55 -13.56
N TRP A 162 -10.58 -13.80 -14.31
CA TRP A 162 -10.41 -12.35 -14.48
C TRP A 162 -10.54 -11.58 -13.16
N LEU A 163 -11.55 -11.87 -12.36
CA LEU A 163 -11.74 -11.25 -11.05
C LEU A 163 -10.55 -11.51 -10.11
N ARG A 164 -9.94 -12.70 -10.17
CA ARG A 164 -8.73 -13.01 -9.39
C ARG A 164 -7.52 -12.22 -9.87
N MET A 165 -7.35 -12.02 -11.18
CA MET A 165 -6.29 -11.17 -11.72
C MET A 165 -6.47 -9.71 -11.25
N ILE A 166 -7.70 -9.20 -11.25
CA ILE A 166 -8.01 -7.86 -10.75
C ILE A 166 -7.69 -7.76 -9.25
N ARG A 167 -8.09 -8.74 -8.45
CA ARG A 167 -7.73 -8.82 -7.03
C ARG A 167 -6.21 -8.76 -6.83
N ASP A 168 -5.46 -9.56 -7.59
CA ASP A 168 -4.01 -9.64 -7.44
C ASP A 168 -3.33 -8.33 -7.86
N HIS A 169 -3.88 -7.65 -8.87
CA HIS A 169 -3.47 -6.29 -9.23
C HIS A 169 -3.75 -5.32 -8.07
N ILE A 170 -4.98 -5.26 -7.55
CA ILE A 170 -5.35 -4.41 -6.41
C ILE A 170 -4.45 -4.67 -5.20
N ALA A 171 -4.12 -5.92 -4.89
CA ALA A 171 -3.22 -6.28 -3.79
C ALA A 171 -1.78 -5.74 -3.96
N ALA A 172 -1.37 -5.43 -5.20
CA ALA A 172 -0.06 -4.90 -5.53
C ALA A 172 -0.04 -3.37 -5.75
N SER A 173 -1.13 -2.78 -6.24
CA SER A 173 -1.21 -1.37 -6.65
C SER A 173 -2.19 -0.51 -5.84
N VAL A 174 -2.94 -1.12 -4.92
CA VAL A 174 -4.01 -0.53 -4.09
C VAL A 174 -5.33 -0.27 -4.83
N SER A 175 -5.32 -0.09 -6.15
CA SER A 175 -6.54 0.13 -6.93
C SER A 175 -6.36 -0.36 -8.36
N ILE A 176 -7.45 -0.47 -9.11
CA ILE A 176 -7.43 -0.72 -10.55
C ILE A 176 -8.19 0.39 -11.29
N ALA A 177 -7.59 0.97 -12.32
CA ALA A 177 -8.22 1.86 -13.28
C ALA A 177 -8.55 1.09 -14.57
N GLU A 178 -9.42 1.65 -15.42
CA GLU A 178 -9.75 1.04 -16.70
C GLU A 178 -8.51 0.93 -17.61
N ASP A 179 -7.65 1.95 -17.60
CA ASP A 179 -6.40 1.98 -18.37
C ASP A 179 -5.41 0.89 -17.92
N ASP A 180 -5.48 0.42 -16.66
CA ASP A 180 -4.62 -0.67 -16.19
C ASP A 180 -4.89 -1.99 -16.94
N LEU A 181 -6.09 -2.13 -17.54
CA LEU A 181 -6.46 -3.28 -18.35
C LEU A 181 -5.74 -3.32 -19.71
N ASP A 182 -5.07 -2.25 -20.11
CA ASP A 182 -4.26 -2.22 -21.34
C ASP A 182 -2.81 -2.70 -21.12
N TYR A 183 -2.46 -3.06 -19.88
CA TYR A 183 -1.13 -3.51 -19.50
C TYR A 183 -1.13 -4.94 -18.95
N ALA A 184 0.07 -5.50 -18.80
CA ALA A 184 0.24 -6.83 -18.23
C ALA A 184 -0.30 -6.92 -16.79
N PRO A 185 -0.97 -8.02 -16.41
CA PRO A 185 -1.18 -9.25 -17.20
C PRO A 185 -2.47 -9.26 -18.07
N PHE A 186 -3.22 -8.17 -18.11
CA PHE A 186 -4.54 -8.11 -18.76
C PHE A 186 -4.44 -8.06 -20.29
N ASP A 187 -3.49 -7.30 -20.83
CA ASP A 187 -3.22 -7.19 -22.26
C ASP A 187 -3.06 -8.56 -22.95
N ALA A 188 -2.29 -9.45 -22.35
CA ALA A 188 -2.05 -10.82 -22.82
C ALA A 188 -3.31 -11.70 -22.75
N LYS A 189 -4.32 -11.28 -21.99
CA LYS A 189 -5.62 -11.95 -21.84
C LYS A 189 -6.74 -11.22 -22.60
N GLY A 190 -6.41 -10.25 -23.46
CA GLY A 190 -7.35 -9.50 -24.32
C GLY A 190 -7.81 -8.15 -23.76
N GLY A 191 -7.23 -7.70 -22.65
CA GLY A 191 -7.37 -6.37 -22.07
C GLY A 191 -8.82 -5.90 -21.88
N ARG A 192 -9.06 -4.60 -22.09
CA ARG A 192 -10.40 -4.00 -22.01
C ARG A 192 -11.46 -4.72 -22.86
N GLY A 193 -11.07 -5.17 -24.06
CA GLY A 193 -11.96 -5.94 -24.93
C GLY A 193 -12.45 -7.23 -24.29
N LYS A 194 -11.58 -7.95 -23.57
CA LYS A 194 -11.96 -9.16 -22.84
C LYS A 194 -12.82 -8.86 -21.62
N MET A 195 -12.54 -7.77 -20.89
CA MET A 195 -13.39 -7.31 -19.79
C MET A 195 -14.82 -7.06 -20.28
N TRP A 196 -14.98 -6.34 -21.41
CA TRP A 196 -16.28 -6.11 -22.02
C TRP A 196 -16.97 -7.40 -22.48
N GLN A 197 -16.23 -8.34 -23.09
CA GLN A 197 -16.80 -9.64 -23.48
C GLN A 197 -17.32 -10.45 -22.28
N LEU A 198 -16.65 -10.36 -21.13
CA LEU A 198 -17.00 -11.14 -19.94
C LEU A 198 -18.11 -10.51 -19.12
N PHE A 199 -18.14 -9.18 -18.99
CA PHE A 199 -19.05 -8.49 -18.07
C PHE A 199 -20.04 -7.55 -18.77
N GLY A 200 -19.84 -7.23 -20.05
CA GLY A 200 -20.69 -6.31 -20.82
C GLY A 200 -20.92 -5.00 -20.09
N ASP A 201 -22.18 -4.57 -20.04
CA ASP A 201 -22.60 -3.34 -19.35
C ASP A 201 -22.26 -3.30 -17.85
N GLN A 202 -21.93 -4.44 -17.24
CA GLN A 202 -21.54 -4.50 -15.82
C GLN A 202 -20.04 -4.28 -15.60
N ALA A 203 -19.23 -4.16 -16.65
CA ALA A 203 -17.77 -4.07 -16.52
C ALA A 203 -17.32 -2.92 -15.60
N GLU A 204 -17.83 -1.71 -15.82
CA GLU A 204 -17.51 -0.53 -15.02
C GLU A 204 -18.01 -0.67 -13.57
N ALA A 205 -19.23 -1.18 -13.40
CA ALA A 205 -19.81 -1.42 -12.08
C ALA A 205 -18.97 -2.42 -11.27
N VAL A 206 -18.51 -3.51 -11.89
CA VAL A 206 -17.64 -4.50 -11.26
C VAL A 206 -16.31 -3.89 -10.85
N LEU A 207 -15.65 -3.10 -11.71
CA LEU A 207 -14.38 -2.45 -11.35
C LEU A 207 -14.55 -1.47 -10.18
N ARG A 208 -15.62 -0.66 -10.22
CA ARG A 208 -15.93 0.27 -9.13
C ARG A 208 -16.18 -0.47 -7.82
N GLU A 209 -17.01 -1.50 -7.83
CA GLU A 209 -17.28 -2.29 -6.63
C GLU A 209 -16.02 -3.00 -6.09
N LEU A 210 -15.12 -3.48 -6.95
CA LEU A 210 -13.86 -4.07 -6.49
C LEU A 210 -12.95 -3.01 -5.84
N ASN A 211 -12.89 -1.79 -6.38
CA ASN A 211 -12.16 -0.70 -5.73
C ASN A 211 -12.83 -0.23 -4.43
N GLU A 212 -14.14 -0.33 -4.30
CA GLU A 212 -14.87 0.08 -3.08
C GLU A 212 -14.84 -1.00 -1.99
N ASP A 213 -15.10 -2.27 -2.34
CA ASP A 213 -15.27 -3.35 -1.38
C ASP A 213 -14.00 -4.18 -1.17
N VAL A 214 -13.18 -4.36 -2.21
CA VAL A 214 -12.02 -5.26 -2.18
C VAL A 214 -10.74 -4.52 -1.79
N ALA A 215 -10.54 -3.31 -2.31
CA ALA A 215 -9.39 -2.47 -1.96
C ALA A 215 -9.51 -1.79 -0.58
N ALA A 216 -10.71 -1.75 0.00
CA ALA A 216 -10.97 -1.13 1.31
C ALA A 216 -9.99 -1.63 2.40
#